data_AF-A0A239W9P3-F1
#
_entry.id   AF-A0A239W9P3-F1
#
_cell.length_a   1.000
_cell.length_b   1.000
_cell.length_c   1.000
_cell.angle_alpha   90.00
_cell.angle_beta   90.00
_cell.angle_gamma   90.00
#
_symmetry.space_group_name_H-M   'P 1'
#
loop_
_entity.id
_entity.type
_entity.pdbx_description
1 polymer ?
#
loop_
_entity_poly.entity_id
_entity_poly.type
_entity_poly.pdbx_seq_one_letter_code
_entity_poly.pdbx_strand_id
1 'polypeptide(L)'
;MSFSINVSKALFTSAPCEILRSDVWSVVTKKYPSGIESLTIHNARGYVEVLPFMGQIIWDACFDGTSLRMTNMFPEPKPATLIEDTYGCFAFHSGLLAAGCPGPEDDHPLHGEFACAPMDSARLIVADDSISVESRREYVKGFGHHYLAEPSVTLRSDSTMFDIGLRLTNLSAHAPMPLQYMCHMNYAFVAGAIMSQNLPQGAFSLRASIPDHVTPTPGWLQLNDDIRAGKRNPDSLEGAEEFDPEIVYFADDIDQQTDHAVFRMECPDGTTMRTEFDTVDFPVVTRWILHNPDQKVAAFALPGTSRPEGREAARKAGTLIELAAGQTREFTVHTGVETTSSTRADLEED
;
A
#
# COMPACT_ATOMS: atom_id res chain seq x y z
N MET A 1 2.03 10.14 27.80
CA MET A 1 3.20 10.99 27.42
C MET A 1 3.67 10.57 26.04
N SER A 2 4.11 11.50 25.20
CA SER A 2 4.75 11.16 23.92
C SER A 2 6.19 11.68 23.87
N PHE A 3 7.08 10.90 23.26
CA PHE A 3 8.45 11.32 22.97
C PHE A 3 8.85 10.89 21.56
N SER A 4 9.89 11.52 21.03
CA SER A 4 10.43 11.18 19.72
C SER A 4 11.90 10.78 19.80
N ILE A 5 12.28 9.84 18.94
CA ILE A 5 13.67 9.38 18.80
C ILE A 5 14.06 9.57 17.34
N ASN A 6 15.13 10.34 17.08
CA ASN A 6 15.71 10.40 15.75
C ASN A 6 16.35 9.05 15.39
N VAL A 7 15.97 8.51 14.24
CA VAL A 7 16.51 7.25 13.74
C VAL A 7 17.68 7.59 12.81
N SER A 8 18.91 7.31 13.26
CA SER A 8 20.11 7.51 12.44
C SER A 8 20.45 6.26 11.64
N LYS A 9 20.93 6.40 10.40
CA LYS A 9 21.46 5.29 9.59
C LYS A 9 22.59 4.50 10.30
N ALA A 10 23.27 5.12 11.27
CA ALA A 10 24.29 4.45 12.08
C ALA A 10 23.72 3.36 13.00
N LEU A 11 22.41 3.36 13.27
CA LEU A 11 21.73 2.32 14.06
C LEU A 11 21.51 1.01 13.28
N PHE A 12 21.77 1.00 11.97
CA PHE A 12 21.49 -0.13 11.10
C PHE A 12 22.80 -0.86 10.78
N THR A 13 22.97 -2.02 11.39
CA THR A 13 24.12 -2.90 11.18
C THR A 13 23.68 -4.25 10.63
N SER A 14 24.60 -5.06 10.13
CA SER A 14 24.28 -6.41 9.64
C SER A 14 23.72 -7.32 10.75
N ALA A 15 24.10 -7.07 12.01
CA ALA A 15 23.47 -7.69 13.17
C ALA A 15 22.21 -6.89 13.56
N PRO A 16 21.06 -7.56 13.75
CA PRO A 16 19.87 -6.91 14.29
C PRO A 16 20.17 -6.24 15.65
N CYS A 17 19.66 -5.03 15.84
CA CYS A 17 19.85 -4.22 17.03
C CYS A 17 18.49 -3.76 17.56
N GLU A 18 18.17 -4.10 18.80
CA GLU A 18 16.97 -3.58 19.46
C GLU A 18 17.24 -2.17 19.98
N ILE A 19 16.58 -1.17 19.40
CA ILE A 19 16.77 0.25 19.75
C ILE A 19 15.72 0.78 20.73
N LEU A 20 14.63 0.03 20.92
CA LEU A 20 13.58 0.29 21.89
C LEU A 20 12.98 -1.02 22.38
N ARG A 21 12.81 -1.14 23.69
CA ARG A 21 12.10 -2.24 24.35
C ARG A 21 11.23 -1.69 25.48
N SER A 22 9.97 -2.12 25.51
CA SER A 22 9.05 -1.94 26.63
C SER A 22 8.25 -3.24 26.85
N ASP A 23 7.28 -3.20 27.76
CA ASP A 23 6.35 -4.31 27.98
C ASP A 23 5.39 -4.50 26.78
N VAL A 24 5.22 -3.48 25.95
CA VAL A 24 4.28 -3.48 24.81
C VAL A 24 5.01 -3.59 23.48
N TRP A 25 6.18 -2.95 23.37
CA TRP A 25 6.85 -2.70 22.10
C TRP A 25 8.27 -3.27 22.07
N SER A 26 8.68 -3.75 20.90
CA SER A 26 10.09 -3.89 20.55
C SER A 26 10.31 -3.25 19.19
N VAL A 27 11.38 -2.47 19.05
CA VAL A 27 11.82 -1.92 17.77
C VAL A 27 13.22 -2.40 17.46
N VAL A 28 13.34 -3.09 16.34
CA VAL A 28 14.59 -3.70 15.89
C VAL A 28 15.03 -3.08 14.59
N THR A 29 16.28 -2.66 14.49
CA THR A 29 16.91 -2.21 13.26
C THR A 29 17.87 -3.27 12.72
N LYS A 30 17.96 -3.39 11.39
CA LYS A 30 18.95 -4.22 10.71
C LYS A 30 19.31 -3.63 9.36
N LYS A 31 20.48 -3.99 8.84
CA LYS A 31 20.90 -3.71 7.47
C LYS A 31 20.94 -5.02 6.70
N TYR A 32 20.14 -5.12 5.66
CA TYR A 32 20.19 -6.26 4.75
C TYR A 32 21.57 -6.36 4.08
N PRO A 33 22.01 -7.56 3.70
CA PRO A 33 23.19 -7.76 2.84
C PRO A 33 23.20 -6.88 1.59
N SER A 34 22.03 -6.57 1.03
CA SER A 34 21.84 -5.63 -0.07
C SER A 34 22.22 -4.17 0.25
N GLY A 35 22.47 -3.84 1.52
CA GLY A 35 22.78 -2.50 2.01
C GLY A 35 21.56 -1.71 2.49
N ILE A 36 20.35 -2.26 2.37
CA ILE A 36 19.11 -1.57 2.73
C ILE A 36 18.88 -1.57 4.24
N GLU A 37 18.62 -0.38 4.79
CA GLU A 37 18.21 -0.17 6.17
C GLU A 37 16.75 -0.56 6.41
N SER A 38 16.51 -1.44 7.38
CA SER A 38 15.17 -1.90 7.78
C SER A 38 14.96 -1.71 9.28
N LEU A 39 13.75 -1.25 9.65
CA LEU A 39 13.27 -1.08 11.01
C LEU A 39 11.96 -1.87 11.15
N THR A 40 11.90 -2.76 12.14
CA THR A 40 10.72 -3.57 12.45
C THR A 40 10.14 -3.13 13.79
N ILE A 41 8.84 -2.81 13.81
CA ILE A 41 8.08 -2.55 15.03
C ILE A 41 7.30 -3.82 15.37
N HIS A 42 7.46 -4.31 16.59
CA HIS A 42 6.71 -5.43 17.14
C HIS A 42 5.74 -4.97 18.23
N ASN A 43 4.57 -5.59 18.28
CA ASN A 43 3.68 -5.62 19.44
C ASN A 43 3.41 -7.08 19.85
N ALA A 44 2.47 -7.30 20.78
CA ALA A 44 2.11 -8.64 21.24
C ALA A 44 1.47 -9.54 20.17
N ARG A 45 0.90 -8.95 19.11
CA ARG A 45 0.13 -9.64 18.07
C ARG A 45 0.90 -9.86 16.77
N GLY A 46 2.00 -9.15 16.56
CA GLY A 46 2.72 -9.22 15.29
C GLY A 46 3.75 -8.12 15.08
N TYR A 47 3.98 -7.79 13.81
CA TYR A 47 4.95 -6.77 13.42
C TYR A 47 4.65 -6.11 12.09
N VAL A 48 5.26 -4.93 11.91
CA VAL A 48 5.40 -4.24 10.62
C VAL A 48 6.87 -3.87 10.41
N GLU A 49 7.41 -4.22 9.25
CA GLU A 49 8.79 -3.95 8.81
C GLU A 49 8.80 -2.85 7.76
N VAL A 50 9.54 -1.78 8.03
CA VAL A 50 9.57 -0.55 7.22
C VAL A 50 11.01 -0.27 6.78
N LEU A 51 11.16 0.29 5.58
CA LEU A 51 12.42 0.77 5.02
C LEU A 51 12.49 2.30 5.17
N PRO A 52 12.88 2.84 6.35
CA PRO A 52 12.67 4.25 6.70
C PRO A 52 13.41 5.23 5.80
N PHE A 53 14.42 4.77 5.04
CA PHE A 53 15.25 5.60 4.17
C PHE A 53 15.02 5.38 2.66
N MET A 54 14.04 4.56 2.28
CA MET A 54 13.76 4.20 0.89
C MET A 54 12.24 4.15 0.67
N GLY A 55 11.66 5.27 0.21
CA GLY A 55 10.23 5.44 -0.04
C GLY A 55 9.32 5.32 1.18
N GLN A 56 9.90 5.01 2.35
CA GLN A 56 9.20 4.38 3.47
C GLN A 56 8.39 3.13 3.04
N ILE A 57 8.98 2.31 2.17
CA ILE A 57 8.40 1.02 1.77
C ILE A 57 8.12 0.19 3.02
N ILE A 58 6.93 -0.41 3.09
CA ILE A 58 6.58 -1.41 4.10
C ILE A 58 6.97 -2.75 3.51
N TRP A 59 8.14 -3.25 3.91
CA TRP A 59 8.71 -4.47 3.34
C TRP A 59 7.90 -5.70 3.73
N ASP A 60 7.50 -5.82 5.00
CA ASP A 60 6.81 -7.01 5.50
C ASP A 60 5.83 -6.65 6.61
N ALA A 61 4.77 -7.45 6.77
CA ALA A 61 3.80 -7.29 7.84
C ALA A 61 3.17 -8.66 8.15
N CYS A 62 3.12 -9.02 9.43
CA CYS A 62 2.57 -10.29 9.88
C CYS A 62 1.90 -10.12 11.23
N PHE A 63 0.65 -10.55 11.33
CA PHE A 63 -0.15 -10.48 12.55
C PHE A 63 -0.86 -11.80 12.75
N ASP A 64 -0.83 -12.31 13.98
CA ASP A 64 -1.46 -13.57 14.38
C ASP A 64 -0.98 -14.80 13.60
N GLY A 65 0.25 -14.75 13.09
CA GLY A 65 0.81 -15.79 12.22
C GLY A 65 0.42 -15.66 10.75
N THR A 66 -0.42 -14.69 10.40
CA THR A 66 -0.83 -14.40 9.03
C THR A 66 0.08 -13.35 8.42
N SER A 67 0.87 -13.76 7.42
CA SER A 67 1.61 -12.81 6.57
C SER A 67 0.65 -12.07 5.66
N LEU A 68 0.80 -10.74 5.60
CA LEU A 68 0.03 -9.90 4.68
C LEU A 68 0.73 -9.73 3.33
N ARG A 69 2.03 -10.06 3.25
CA ARG A 69 2.87 -9.78 2.07
C ARG A 69 2.68 -10.81 0.95
N MET A 70 2.62 -10.32 -0.29
CA MET A 70 2.65 -11.16 -1.50
C MET A 70 3.80 -12.18 -1.52
N THR A 71 3.57 -13.28 -2.21
CA THR A 71 4.67 -14.18 -2.62
C THR A 71 5.41 -13.55 -3.79
N ASN A 72 6.73 -13.52 -3.74
CA ASN A 72 7.59 -12.90 -4.76
C ASN A 72 8.99 -13.54 -4.78
N MET A 73 9.78 -13.22 -5.79
CA MET A 73 11.13 -13.73 -6.01
C MET A 73 12.24 -12.96 -5.28
N PHE A 74 11.95 -11.82 -4.64
CA PHE A 74 12.95 -11.00 -3.97
C PHE A 74 13.17 -11.50 -2.53
N PRO A 75 14.34 -12.08 -2.20
CA PRO A 75 14.60 -12.58 -0.85
C PRO A 75 14.84 -11.45 0.18
N GLU A 76 15.13 -10.25 -0.31
CA GLU A 76 15.43 -9.05 0.46
C GLU A 76 15.20 -7.81 -0.43
N PRO A 77 14.96 -6.62 0.15
CA PRO A 77 14.87 -5.39 -0.62
C PRO A 77 16.21 -5.08 -1.29
N LYS A 78 16.18 -4.48 -2.48
CA LYS A 78 17.38 -4.13 -3.26
C LYS A 78 17.50 -2.61 -3.39
N PRO A 79 18.73 -2.05 -3.45
CA PRO A 79 18.94 -0.66 -3.84
C PRO A 79 18.32 -0.42 -5.22
N ALA A 80 17.33 0.46 -5.26
CA ALA A 80 16.56 0.73 -6.47
C ALA A 80 16.15 2.19 -6.53
N THR A 81 15.90 2.66 -7.74
CA THR A 81 15.20 3.93 -8.01
C THR A 81 13.82 3.70 -8.62
N LEU A 82 13.57 2.49 -9.12
CA LEU A 82 12.33 2.03 -9.72
C LEU A 82 11.78 0.88 -8.86
N ILE A 83 10.47 0.84 -8.65
CA ILE A 83 9.88 -0.16 -7.72
C ILE A 83 9.97 -1.58 -8.27
N GLU A 84 9.93 -1.75 -9.58
CA GLU A 84 10.09 -3.03 -10.28
C GLU A 84 11.43 -3.73 -9.96
N ASP A 85 12.48 -2.98 -9.62
CA ASP A 85 13.79 -3.52 -9.27
C ASP A 85 13.85 -4.07 -7.82
N THR A 86 12.79 -3.88 -7.03
CA THR A 86 12.67 -4.35 -5.63
C THR A 86 11.23 -4.72 -5.24
N TYR A 87 10.44 -5.22 -6.19
CA TYR A 87 8.99 -5.46 -6.08
C TYR A 87 8.64 -6.70 -5.23
N GLY A 88 9.02 -6.69 -3.97
CA GLY A 88 8.75 -7.79 -3.02
C GLY A 88 8.10 -7.36 -1.71
N CYS A 89 7.75 -6.07 -1.59
CA CYS A 89 7.25 -5.46 -0.37
C CYS A 89 5.75 -5.68 -0.16
N PHE A 90 5.28 -5.53 1.09
CA PHE A 90 3.86 -5.50 1.41
C PHE A 90 3.20 -4.22 0.88
N ALA A 91 3.78 -3.04 1.11
CA ALA A 91 3.19 -1.80 0.61
C ALA A 91 4.22 -0.75 0.22
N PHE A 92 3.85 0.13 -0.71
CA PHE A 92 4.64 1.28 -1.11
C PHE A 92 3.73 2.44 -1.56
N HIS A 93 4.31 3.64 -1.59
CA HIS A 93 3.64 4.84 -2.06
C HIS A 93 3.89 5.04 -3.56
N SER A 94 2.90 4.75 -4.40
CA SER A 94 2.97 5.05 -5.84
C SER A 94 2.55 6.50 -6.07
N GLY A 95 3.41 7.30 -6.72
CA GLY A 95 3.27 8.75 -6.78
C GLY A 95 4.62 9.47 -6.80
N LEU A 96 4.68 10.78 -6.57
CA LEU A 96 3.58 11.69 -6.20
C LEU A 96 3.25 12.66 -7.33
N LEU A 97 4.22 12.98 -8.19
CA LEU A 97 4.01 13.86 -9.35
C LEU A 97 3.29 13.17 -10.50
N ALA A 98 3.39 11.85 -10.52
CA ALA A 98 2.69 10.91 -11.40
C ALA A 98 2.71 9.53 -10.73
N ALA A 99 1.77 8.66 -11.09
CA ALA A 99 1.65 7.31 -10.57
C ALA A 99 1.23 6.34 -11.70
N GLY A 100 1.00 5.07 -11.35
CA GLY A 100 0.47 4.09 -12.27
C GLY A 100 1.39 3.74 -13.46
N CYS A 101 0.83 3.11 -14.48
CA CYS A 101 1.54 2.75 -15.72
C CYS A 101 1.56 3.92 -16.70
N PRO A 102 2.74 4.44 -17.08
CA PRO A 102 2.83 5.54 -18.04
C PRO A 102 2.23 5.13 -19.38
N GLY A 103 1.48 6.03 -20.02
CA GLY A 103 1.08 5.90 -21.41
C GLY A 103 2.13 6.46 -22.38
N PRO A 104 1.90 6.40 -23.70
CA PRO A 104 2.85 6.88 -24.70
C PRO A 104 3.19 8.38 -24.63
N GLU A 105 2.37 9.17 -23.93
CA GLU A 105 2.55 10.62 -23.73
C GLU A 105 3.16 10.95 -22.36
N ASP A 106 3.34 9.96 -21.48
CA ASP A 106 3.93 10.13 -20.16
C ASP A 106 5.46 9.98 -20.21
N ASP A 107 6.16 10.71 -19.34
CA ASP A 107 7.62 10.74 -19.23
C ASP A 107 8.13 10.26 -17.86
N HIS A 108 7.24 9.70 -17.05
CA HIS A 108 7.53 9.22 -15.70
C HIS A 108 7.73 7.69 -15.67
N PRO A 109 8.50 7.16 -14.71
CA PRO A 109 8.62 5.72 -14.53
C PRO A 109 7.29 5.10 -14.05
N LEU A 110 7.18 3.77 -14.19
CA LEU A 110 6.11 2.99 -13.58
C LEU A 110 6.02 3.32 -12.09
N HIS A 111 4.80 3.58 -11.62
CA HIS A 111 4.49 3.97 -10.25
C HIS A 111 5.06 5.30 -9.75
N GLY A 112 5.69 6.11 -10.60
CA GLY A 112 6.17 7.44 -10.25
C GLY A 112 7.53 7.47 -9.54
N GLU A 113 7.94 8.66 -9.11
CA GLU A 113 9.29 8.93 -8.61
C GLU A 113 9.49 8.68 -7.11
N PHE A 114 8.41 8.42 -6.37
CA PHE A 114 8.44 8.41 -4.91
C PHE A 114 8.67 7.03 -4.30
N ALA A 115 8.22 5.96 -4.95
CA ALA A 115 8.17 4.61 -4.37
C ALA A 115 9.51 4.12 -3.80
N CYS A 116 10.63 4.44 -4.44
CA CYS A 116 11.99 4.07 -4.00
C CYS A 116 12.84 5.29 -3.62
N ALA A 117 12.22 6.42 -3.34
CA ALA A 117 12.91 7.67 -3.10
C ALA A 117 13.80 7.66 -1.85
N PRO A 118 15.00 8.27 -1.88
CA PRO A 118 15.77 8.47 -0.65
C PRO A 118 15.02 9.42 0.29
N MET A 119 14.97 9.07 1.58
CA MET A 119 14.45 9.95 2.63
C MET A 119 15.58 10.72 3.33
N ASP A 120 15.33 11.98 3.66
CA ASP A 120 16.30 12.88 4.31
C ASP A 120 16.49 12.53 5.79
N SER A 121 15.43 12.08 6.44
CA SER A 121 15.44 11.72 7.86
C SER A 121 14.32 10.74 8.20
N ALA A 122 14.48 10.07 9.34
CA ALA A 122 13.45 9.25 9.95
C ALA A 122 13.44 9.43 11.47
N ARG A 123 12.29 9.25 12.09
CA ARG A 123 12.12 9.28 13.55
C ARG A 123 11.07 8.28 13.99
N LEU A 124 11.17 7.85 15.24
CA LEU A 124 10.11 7.16 15.96
C LEU A 124 9.33 8.17 16.78
N ILE A 125 8.00 8.10 16.74
CA ILE A 125 7.11 8.76 17.67
C ILE A 125 6.51 7.68 18.56
N VAL A 126 6.75 7.77 19.86
CA VAL A 126 6.23 6.80 20.84
C VAL A 126 5.22 7.52 21.70
N ALA A 127 3.96 7.08 21.61
CA ALA A 127 2.85 7.55 22.43
C ALA A 127 2.45 6.46 23.44
N ASP A 128 1.38 6.71 24.20
CA ASP A 128 0.94 5.78 25.25
C ASP A 128 0.42 4.45 24.68
N ASP A 129 -0.28 4.47 23.55
CA ASP A 129 -0.98 3.34 22.94
C ASP A 129 -0.48 2.99 21.51
N SER A 130 0.50 3.73 21.01
CA SER A 130 0.96 3.63 19.64
C SER A 130 2.43 3.99 19.46
N ILE A 131 3.01 3.46 18.39
CA ILE A 131 4.33 3.80 17.93
C ILE A 131 4.30 4.01 16.42
N SER A 132 4.90 5.11 15.97
CA SER A 132 4.96 5.49 14.56
C SER A 132 6.40 5.60 14.09
N VAL A 133 6.69 5.09 12.90
CA VAL A 133 7.88 5.46 12.13
C VAL A 133 7.48 6.54 11.16
N GLU A 134 8.13 7.70 11.23
CA GLU A 134 7.91 8.81 10.32
C GLU A 134 9.19 9.08 9.55
N SER A 135 9.08 9.31 8.24
CA SER A 135 10.19 9.69 7.37
C SER A 135 9.87 11.03 6.72
N ARG A 136 10.91 11.72 6.26
CA ARG A 136 10.75 13.03 5.61
C ARG A 136 11.59 13.08 4.35
N ARG A 137 11.01 13.60 3.26
CA ARG A 137 11.73 13.94 2.03
C ARG A 137 11.28 15.30 1.50
N GLU A 138 12.22 16.19 1.32
CA GLU A 138 12.06 17.39 0.52
C GLU A 138 12.50 17.12 -0.92
N TYR A 139 11.54 17.09 -1.84
CA TYR A 139 11.83 17.00 -3.25
C TYR A 139 11.95 18.41 -3.83
N VAL A 140 13.08 18.73 -4.46
CA VAL A 140 13.30 20.04 -5.09
C VAL A 140 13.98 19.89 -6.45
N LYS A 141 13.42 20.57 -7.47
CA LYS A 141 14.04 20.73 -8.79
C LYS A 141 14.10 22.22 -9.12
N GLY A 142 15.29 22.72 -9.49
CA GLY A 142 15.50 24.16 -9.74
C GLY A 142 14.61 24.76 -10.83
N PHE A 143 14.12 23.94 -11.76
CA PHE A 143 13.15 24.31 -12.80
C PHE A 143 11.96 23.34 -12.82
N GLY A 144 11.52 22.89 -11.64
CA GLY A 144 10.41 21.94 -11.50
C GLY A 144 9.69 22.09 -10.18
N HIS A 145 9.09 20.99 -9.70
CA HIS A 145 8.30 20.99 -8.49
C HIS A 145 9.15 21.03 -7.21
N HIS A 146 8.53 21.49 -6.14
CA HIS A 146 9.10 21.57 -4.81
C HIS A 146 8.05 21.13 -3.80
N TYR A 147 8.27 20.00 -3.13
CA TYR A 147 7.32 19.46 -2.16
C TYR A 147 8.01 18.87 -0.94
N LEU A 148 7.25 18.78 0.15
CA LEU A 148 7.58 18.04 1.34
C LEU A 148 6.67 16.83 1.47
N ALA A 149 7.24 15.63 1.45
CA ALA A 149 6.54 14.40 1.74
C ALA A 149 6.95 13.85 3.12
N GLU A 150 5.95 13.47 3.90
CA GLU A 150 6.08 12.96 5.27
C GLU A 150 5.25 11.66 5.39
N PRO A 151 5.75 10.52 4.88
CA PRO A 151 5.10 9.23 5.08
C PRO A 151 5.23 8.77 6.54
N SER A 152 4.27 7.98 7.00
CA SER A 152 4.28 7.38 8.33
C SER A 152 3.66 5.98 8.35
N VAL A 153 4.12 5.14 9.28
CA VAL A 153 3.49 3.86 9.62
C VAL A 153 3.27 3.82 11.12
N THR A 154 2.02 3.62 11.55
CA THR A 154 1.63 3.64 12.97
C THR A 154 1.04 2.31 13.40
N LEU A 155 1.65 1.68 14.41
CA LEU A 155 1.15 0.46 15.03
C LEU A 155 0.59 0.76 16.42
N ARG A 156 -0.59 0.21 16.74
CA ARG A 156 -1.25 0.31 18.05
C ARG A 156 -0.99 -0.90 18.94
N SER A 157 -1.08 -0.69 20.25
CA SER A 157 -0.82 -1.73 21.25
C SER A 157 -1.87 -2.81 21.12
N ASP A 158 -1.46 -4.08 21.16
CA ASP A 158 -2.36 -5.24 21.05
C ASP A 158 -3.27 -5.23 19.79
N SER A 159 -2.81 -4.56 18.73
CA SER A 159 -3.55 -4.44 17.47
C SER A 159 -2.95 -5.32 16.38
N THR A 160 -3.81 -5.94 15.58
CA THR A 160 -3.47 -6.64 14.34
C THR A 160 -3.64 -5.77 13.09
N MET A 161 -4.03 -4.50 13.30
CA MET A 161 -4.20 -3.48 12.28
C MET A 161 -3.24 -2.30 12.54
N PHE A 162 -2.84 -1.59 11.48
CA PHE A 162 -1.93 -0.45 11.52
C PHE A 162 -2.33 0.59 10.47
N ASP A 163 -1.80 1.81 10.64
CA ASP A 163 -2.07 2.92 9.72
C ASP A 163 -0.89 3.14 8.78
N ILE A 164 -1.17 3.36 7.51
CA ILE A 164 -0.23 3.85 6.49
C ILE A 164 -0.64 5.29 6.16
N GLY A 165 0.20 6.23 6.55
CA GLY A 165 -0.05 7.66 6.39
C GLY A 165 0.87 8.30 5.36
N LEU A 166 0.39 9.33 4.67
CA LEU A 166 1.21 10.24 3.87
C LEU A 166 0.70 11.66 4.02
N ARG A 167 1.57 12.57 4.46
CA ARG A 167 1.33 14.01 4.42
C ARG A 167 2.19 14.66 3.36
N LEU A 168 1.57 15.45 2.48
CA LEU A 168 2.23 16.07 1.33
C LEU A 168 1.92 17.56 1.27
N THR A 169 2.96 18.39 1.26
CA THR A 169 2.86 19.84 1.12
C THR A 169 3.53 20.32 -0.16
N ASN A 170 2.82 21.06 -1.01
CA ASN A 170 3.46 21.80 -2.11
C ASN A 170 4.20 23.02 -1.53
N LEU A 171 5.53 23.00 -1.57
CA LEU A 171 6.39 24.06 -1.05
C LEU A 171 6.62 25.21 -2.05
N SER A 172 6.11 25.09 -3.27
CA SER A 172 6.12 26.20 -4.23
C SER A 172 5.38 27.41 -3.67
N ALA A 173 5.96 28.60 -3.86
CA ALA A 173 5.33 29.86 -3.47
C ALA A 173 4.28 30.36 -4.47
N HIS A 174 4.17 29.76 -5.65
CA HIS A 174 3.29 30.27 -6.71
C HIS A 174 2.70 29.20 -7.64
N ALA A 175 3.47 28.17 -8.02
CA ALA A 175 3.05 27.19 -8.99
C ALA A 175 2.27 26.04 -8.34
N PRO A 176 1.15 25.59 -8.95
CA PRO A 176 0.52 24.33 -8.57
C PRO A 176 1.44 23.15 -8.89
N MET A 177 1.14 22.01 -8.28
CA MET A 177 1.86 20.76 -8.47
C MET A 177 0.87 19.64 -8.80
N PRO A 178 1.11 18.84 -9.85
CA PRO A 178 0.30 17.66 -10.10
C PRO A 178 0.47 16.67 -8.94
N LEU A 179 -0.63 16.06 -8.52
CA LEU A 179 -0.65 15.03 -7.50
C LEU A 179 -1.45 13.83 -8.01
N GLN A 180 -0.76 12.71 -8.07
CA GLN A 180 -1.33 11.39 -8.31
C GLN A 180 -0.75 10.44 -7.26
N TYR A 181 -1.60 9.83 -6.45
CA TYR A 181 -1.16 8.99 -5.34
C TYR A 181 -2.01 7.73 -5.23
N MET A 182 -1.35 6.60 -5.01
CA MET A 182 -1.95 5.33 -4.65
C MET A 182 -1.17 4.69 -3.50
N CYS A 183 -1.88 4.29 -2.44
CA CYS A 183 -1.32 3.43 -1.41
C CYS A 183 -1.34 1.99 -1.94
N HIS A 184 -0.22 1.55 -2.51
CA HIS A 184 -0.16 0.27 -3.20
C HIS A 184 0.19 -0.84 -2.20
N MET A 185 -0.78 -1.71 -1.89
CA MET A 185 -0.63 -2.84 -0.97
C MET A 185 -0.69 -4.18 -1.72
N ASN A 186 0.43 -4.89 -1.73
CA ASN A 186 0.61 -6.20 -2.34
C ASN A 186 0.19 -7.31 -1.35
N TYR A 187 -1.12 -7.42 -1.12
CA TYR A 187 -1.67 -8.41 -0.21
C TYR A 187 -1.40 -9.85 -0.65
N ALA A 188 -1.13 -10.73 0.33
CA ALA A 188 -0.91 -12.16 0.10
C ALA A 188 -2.10 -12.81 -0.62
N PHE A 189 -1.82 -13.59 -1.65
CA PHE A 189 -2.84 -14.41 -2.31
C PHE A 189 -3.18 -15.64 -1.46
N VAL A 190 -4.46 -15.81 -1.13
CA VAL A 190 -4.97 -16.99 -0.41
C VAL A 190 -6.03 -17.68 -1.26
N ALA A 191 -5.75 -18.89 -1.71
CA ALA A 191 -6.65 -19.63 -2.59
C ALA A 191 -8.03 -19.81 -1.94
N GLY A 192 -9.08 -19.53 -2.72
CA GLY A 192 -10.48 -19.63 -2.26
C GLY A 192 -10.95 -18.52 -1.32
N ALA A 193 -10.15 -17.48 -1.09
CA ALA A 193 -10.61 -16.33 -0.31
C ALA A 193 -11.73 -15.56 -1.04
N ILE A 194 -12.63 -14.98 -0.25
CA ILE A 194 -13.78 -14.20 -0.73
C ILE A 194 -13.59 -12.73 -0.33
N MET A 195 -13.75 -11.84 -1.30
CA MET A 195 -13.65 -10.41 -1.11
C MET A 195 -15.03 -9.79 -0.89
N SER A 196 -15.11 -8.76 -0.07
CA SER A 196 -16.34 -7.99 0.12
C SER A 196 -16.03 -6.53 0.41
N GLN A 197 -17.02 -5.68 0.18
CA GLN A 197 -16.92 -4.23 0.34
C GLN A 197 -18.27 -3.62 0.72
N ASN A 198 -18.27 -2.47 1.38
CA ASN A 198 -19.47 -1.67 1.62
C ASN A 198 -19.85 -0.75 0.44
N LEU A 199 -19.63 -1.23 -0.80
CA LEU A 199 -20.03 -0.55 -2.02
C LEU A 199 -21.24 -1.27 -2.65
N PRO A 200 -22.07 -0.57 -3.46
CA PRO A 200 -23.12 -1.21 -4.25
C PRO A 200 -22.60 -2.36 -5.10
N GLN A 201 -23.45 -3.36 -5.32
CA GLN A 201 -23.12 -4.48 -6.21
C GLN A 201 -22.79 -3.96 -7.61
N GLY A 202 -21.71 -4.46 -8.20
CA GLY A 202 -21.24 -4.04 -9.52
C GLY A 202 -20.40 -2.76 -9.53
N ALA A 203 -19.99 -2.24 -8.37
CA ALA A 203 -19.06 -1.10 -8.30
C ALA A 203 -17.71 -1.37 -9.00
N PHE A 204 -17.25 -2.62 -9.02
CA PHE A 204 -16.02 -3.01 -9.71
C PHE A 204 -16.26 -3.36 -11.18
N SER A 205 -15.51 -2.70 -12.06
CA SER A 205 -15.46 -2.97 -13.50
C SER A 205 -14.08 -3.48 -13.91
N LEU A 206 -14.05 -4.49 -14.79
CA LEU A 206 -12.80 -5.02 -15.35
C LEU A 206 -12.08 -3.95 -16.17
N ARG A 207 -10.76 -3.83 -16.01
CA ARG A 207 -9.92 -2.93 -16.80
C ARG A 207 -10.04 -3.27 -18.29
N ALA A 208 -10.34 -2.25 -19.09
CA ALA A 208 -10.43 -2.39 -20.55
C ALA A 208 -9.08 -2.23 -21.26
N SER A 209 -8.20 -1.39 -20.72
CA SER A 209 -6.87 -1.12 -21.27
C SER A 209 -5.90 -2.29 -21.01
N ILE A 210 -5.00 -2.53 -21.97
CA ILE A 210 -3.87 -3.44 -21.84
C ILE A 210 -2.62 -2.57 -21.61
N PRO A 211 -2.01 -2.60 -20.41
CA PRO A 211 -0.79 -1.85 -20.13
C PRO A 211 0.41 -2.35 -20.94
N ASP A 212 1.40 -1.48 -21.14
CA ASP A 212 2.61 -1.80 -21.92
C ASP A 212 3.45 -2.94 -21.31
N HIS A 213 3.40 -3.13 -19.99
CA HIS A 213 4.09 -4.24 -19.31
C HIS A 213 3.36 -5.59 -19.46
N VAL A 214 2.12 -5.60 -19.96
CA VAL A 214 1.33 -6.82 -20.16
C VAL A 214 1.51 -7.31 -21.59
N THR A 215 1.95 -8.56 -21.75
CA THR A 215 1.93 -9.26 -23.03
C THR A 215 0.75 -10.24 -23.05
N PRO A 216 -0.38 -9.94 -23.73
CA PRO A 216 -1.56 -10.80 -23.71
C PRO A 216 -1.29 -12.19 -24.27
N THR A 217 -1.76 -13.22 -23.58
CA THR A 217 -1.79 -14.59 -24.09
C THR A 217 -3.21 -14.96 -24.56
N PRO A 218 -3.38 -15.97 -25.43
CA PRO A 218 -4.72 -16.43 -25.81
C PRO A 218 -5.58 -16.87 -24.62
N GLY A 219 -4.96 -17.51 -23.61
CA GLY A 219 -5.64 -17.90 -22.37
C GLY A 219 -6.09 -16.68 -21.56
N TRP A 220 -5.23 -15.68 -21.44
CA TRP A 220 -5.55 -14.43 -20.74
C TRP A 220 -6.70 -13.65 -21.43
N LEU A 221 -6.72 -13.61 -22.76
CA LEU A 221 -7.82 -13.00 -23.52
C LEU A 221 -9.15 -13.73 -23.28
N GLN A 222 -9.15 -15.07 -23.33
CA GLN A 222 -10.33 -15.88 -23.04
C GLN A 222 -10.83 -15.67 -21.61
N LEU A 223 -9.91 -15.60 -20.64
CA LEU A 223 -10.24 -15.32 -19.25
C LEU A 223 -10.92 -13.95 -19.09
N ASN A 224 -10.42 -12.91 -19.75
CA ASN A 224 -11.05 -11.60 -19.76
C ASN A 224 -12.48 -11.64 -20.33
N ASP A 225 -12.69 -12.39 -21.41
CA ASP A 225 -14.02 -12.55 -22.01
C ASP A 225 -14.97 -13.33 -21.09
N ASP A 226 -14.48 -14.34 -20.37
CA ASP A 226 -15.26 -15.09 -19.40
C ASP A 226 -15.67 -14.24 -18.19
N ILE A 227 -14.78 -13.37 -17.70
CA ILE A 227 -15.10 -12.38 -16.65
C ILE A 227 -16.17 -11.41 -17.15
N ARG A 228 -16.03 -10.87 -18.37
CA ARG A 228 -17.05 -9.96 -18.96
C ARG A 228 -18.40 -10.65 -19.17
N ALA A 229 -18.40 -11.94 -19.46
CA ALA A 229 -19.61 -12.75 -19.59
C ALA A 229 -20.23 -13.16 -18.24
N GLY A 230 -19.64 -12.75 -17.10
CA GLY A 230 -20.13 -13.08 -15.77
C GLY A 230 -19.91 -14.53 -15.35
N LYS A 231 -19.00 -15.26 -16.02
CA LYS A 231 -18.67 -16.65 -15.69
C LYS A 231 -17.72 -16.77 -14.50
N ARG A 232 -17.11 -15.66 -14.09
CA ARG A 232 -16.21 -15.55 -12.94
C ARG A 232 -16.79 -14.54 -11.95
N ASN A 233 -16.73 -14.87 -10.66
CA ASN A 233 -17.12 -13.93 -9.60
C ASN A 233 -15.95 -12.96 -9.34
N PRO A 234 -16.12 -11.64 -9.56
CA PRO A 234 -15.05 -10.66 -9.31
C PRO A 234 -14.65 -10.56 -7.83
N ASP A 235 -15.52 -11.03 -6.93
CA ASP A 235 -15.34 -11.03 -5.48
C ASP A 235 -14.81 -12.38 -4.93
N SER A 236 -14.34 -13.29 -5.79
CA SER A 236 -13.77 -14.58 -5.35
C SER A 236 -12.38 -14.81 -5.95
N LEU A 237 -11.48 -15.41 -5.17
CA LEU A 237 -10.20 -15.94 -5.66
C LEU A 237 -10.28 -17.39 -6.15
N GLU A 238 -11.48 -18.00 -6.21
CA GLU A 238 -11.67 -19.32 -6.80
C GLU A 238 -11.34 -19.31 -8.30
N GLY A 239 -10.32 -20.09 -8.70
CA GLY A 239 -9.83 -20.14 -10.08
C GLY A 239 -8.96 -18.95 -10.48
N ALA A 240 -8.58 -18.09 -9.53
CA ALA A 240 -7.68 -16.98 -9.79
C ALA A 240 -6.22 -17.43 -10.02
N GLU A 241 -5.92 -18.72 -9.90
CA GLU A 241 -4.62 -19.31 -10.24
C GLU A 241 -4.26 -19.17 -11.73
N GLU A 242 -5.26 -18.91 -12.58
CA GLU A 242 -5.11 -18.65 -14.02
C GLU A 242 -4.84 -17.16 -14.35
N PHE A 243 -4.79 -16.27 -13.34
CA PHE A 243 -4.68 -14.83 -13.53
C PHE A 243 -3.22 -14.42 -13.79
N ASP A 244 -2.72 -14.78 -14.97
CA ASP A 244 -1.35 -14.51 -15.44
C ASP A 244 -1.40 -13.83 -16.83
N PRO A 245 -0.84 -12.62 -17.00
CA PRO A 245 -0.01 -11.88 -16.04
C PRO A 245 -0.76 -11.10 -14.97
N GLU A 246 -2.01 -10.66 -15.18
CA GLU A 246 -2.79 -9.98 -14.13
C GLU A 246 -4.27 -9.80 -14.53
N ILE A 247 -5.17 -9.72 -13.56
CA ILE A 247 -6.54 -9.22 -13.73
C ILE A 247 -6.74 -8.01 -12.83
N VAL A 248 -7.30 -6.94 -13.39
CA VAL A 248 -7.44 -5.65 -12.71
C VAL A 248 -8.87 -5.16 -12.79
N TYR A 249 -9.43 -4.75 -11.65
CA TYR A 249 -10.73 -4.11 -11.58
C TYR A 249 -10.63 -2.71 -10.97
N PHE A 250 -11.53 -1.82 -11.38
CA PHE A 250 -11.64 -0.46 -10.87
C PHE A 250 -13.02 -0.21 -10.28
N ALA A 251 -13.05 0.47 -9.15
CA ALA A 251 -14.24 1.16 -8.65
C ALA A 251 -13.90 2.66 -8.60
N ASP A 252 -14.66 3.47 -9.31
CA ASP A 252 -14.48 4.92 -9.39
C ASP A 252 -15.62 5.64 -8.64
N ASP A 253 -15.40 6.93 -8.36
CA ASP A 253 -16.38 7.83 -7.74
C ASP A 253 -17.00 7.22 -6.47
N ILE A 254 -16.19 6.52 -5.66
CA ILE A 254 -16.68 5.81 -4.47
C ILE A 254 -17.01 6.78 -3.32
N ASP A 255 -16.50 8.01 -3.40
CA ASP A 255 -16.86 9.15 -2.55
C ASP A 255 -18.31 9.59 -2.72
N GLN A 256 -18.95 9.25 -3.85
CA GLN A 256 -20.39 9.47 -4.05
C GLN A 256 -21.24 8.35 -3.45
N GLN A 257 -20.63 7.27 -2.95
CA GLN A 257 -21.31 6.04 -2.53
C GLN A 257 -21.20 5.83 -1.01
N THR A 258 -20.06 6.17 -0.42
CA THR A 258 -19.82 6.13 1.03
C THR A 258 -18.74 7.13 1.42
N ASP A 259 -18.83 7.73 2.61
CA ASP A 259 -17.78 8.62 3.15
C ASP A 259 -16.54 7.82 3.61
N HIS A 260 -16.77 6.58 4.04
CA HIS A 260 -15.73 5.68 4.56
C HIS A 260 -15.89 4.31 3.92
N ALA A 261 -14.86 3.86 3.19
CA ALA A 261 -14.89 2.60 2.47
C ALA A 261 -14.17 1.51 3.27
N VAL A 262 -14.79 0.33 3.35
CA VAL A 262 -14.28 -0.83 4.08
C VAL A 262 -14.29 -2.03 3.14
N PHE A 263 -13.11 -2.61 2.95
CA PHE A 263 -12.87 -3.79 2.13
C PHE A 263 -12.36 -4.93 3.01
N ARG A 264 -12.79 -6.15 2.70
CA ARG A 264 -12.39 -7.38 3.39
C ARG A 264 -11.99 -8.45 2.39
N MET A 265 -11.07 -9.31 2.81
CA MET A 265 -10.76 -10.59 2.17
C MET A 265 -10.78 -11.68 3.23
N GLU A 266 -11.83 -12.48 3.22
CA GLU A 266 -12.04 -13.61 4.14
C GLU A 266 -11.37 -14.85 3.59
N CYS A 267 -10.41 -15.39 4.34
CA CYS A 267 -9.66 -16.60 4.02
C CYS A 267 -10.44 -17.86 4.44
N PRO A 268 -10.22 -19.01 3.80
CA PRO A 268 -10.92 -20.26 4.16
C PRO A 268 -10.70 -20.74 5.60
N ASP A 269 -9.64 -20.28 6.28
CA ASP A 269 -9.37 -20.60 7.68
C ASP A 269 -10.11 -19.68 8.68
N GLY A 270 -10.90 -18.74 8.18
CA GLY A 270 -11.65 -17.77 8.97
C GLY A 270 -10.89 -16.47 9.27
N THR A 271 -9.63 -16.34 8.83
CA THR A 271 -8.87 -15.09 8.93
C THR A 271 -9.44 -14.06 7.96
N THR A 272 -9.72 -12.84 8.42
CA THR A 272 -10.15 -11.75 7.54
C THR A 272 -9.09 -10.67 7.47
N MET A 273 -8.59 -10.38 6.27
CA MET A 273 -7.78 -9.19 6.00
C MET A 273 -8.70 -8.01 5.71
N ARG A 274 -8.36 -6.82 6.22
CA ARG A 274 -9.22 -5.63 6.10
C ARG A 274 -8.41 -4.41 5.71
N THR A 275 -9.02 -3.56 4.88
CA THR A 275 -8.50 -2.26 4.48
C THR A 275 -9.64 -1.24 4.52
N GLU A 276 -9.40 -0.09 5.14
CA GLU A 276 -10.36 1.00 5.19
C GLU A 276 -9.71 2.39 5.14
N PHE A 277 -10.45 3.35 4.63
CA PHE A 277 -10.00 4.72 4.39
C PHE A 277 -11.18 5.64 4.08
N ASP A 278 -10.96 6.95 4.22
CA ASP A 278 -11.93 7.97 3.85
C ASP A 278 -11.90 8.21 2.33
N THR A 279 -13.08 8.20 1.70
CA THR A 279 -13.21 8.23 0.24
C THR A 279 -12.98 9.62 -0.36
N VAL A 280 -13.10 10.67 0.45
CA VAL A 280 -12.73 12.04 0.05
C VAL A 280 -11.25 12.16 -0.31
N ASP A 281 -10.40 11.34 0.32
CA ASP A 281 -8.96 11.29 0.05
C ASP A 281 -8.64 10.27 -1.07
N PHE A 282 -9.48 9.25 -1.22
CA PHE A 282 -9.33 8.16 -2.18
C PHE A 282 -10.64 7.84 -2.91
N PRO A 283 -11.00 8.61 -3.94
CA PRO A 283 -12.24 8.41 -4.69
C PRO A 283 -12.20 7.21 -5.65
N VAL A 284 -11.04 6.55 -5.80
CA VAL A 284 -10.85 5.39 -6.68
C VAL A 284 -10.20 4.24 -5.92
N VAL A 285 -10.63 3.02 -6.24
CA VAL A 285 -10.05 1.78 -5.72
C VAL A 285 -9.72 0.83 -6.86
N THR A 286 -8.51 0.28 -6.82
CA THR A 286 -8.09 -0.77 -7.73
C THR A 286 -8.03 -2.11 -7.02
N ARG A 287 -8.50 -3.17 -7.68
CA ARG A 287 -8.22 -4.55 -7.31
C ARG A 287 -7.25 -5.13 -8.33
N TRP A 288 -6.10 -5.60 -7.87
CA TRP A 288 -5.04 -6.18 -8.73
C TRP A 288 -4.72 -7.58 -8.24
N ILE A 289 -4.98 -8.57 -9.09
CA ILE A 289 -4.77 -9.99 -8.77
C ILE A 289 -3.85 -10.57 -9.83
N LEU A 290 -2.79 -11.22 -9.37
CA LEU A 290 -1.82 -11.91 -10.21
C LEU A 290 -1.45 -13.22 -9.52
N HIS A 291 -1.44 -14.30 -10.28
CA HIS A 291 -0.96 -15.59 -9.80
C HIS A 291 -0.15 -16.31 -10.87
N ASN A 292 1.15 -16.45 -10.64
CA ASN A 292 2.04 -17.30 -11.42
C ASN A 292 3.12 -17.93 -10.50
N PRO A 293 4.06 -18.73 -11.02
CA PRO A 293 5.08 -19.37 -10.20
C PRO A 293 6.02 -18.40 -9.47
N ASP A 294 6.24 -17.21 -10.02
CA ASP A 294 7.22 -16.25 -9.53
C ASP A 294 6.60 -15.22 -8.57
N GLN A 295 5.33 -14.88 -8.76
CA GLN A 295 4.60 -13.88 -7.98
C GLN A 295 3.15 -14.31 -7.73
N LYS A 296 2.65 -14.03 -6.52
CA LYS A 296 1.24 -14.29 -6.16
C LYS A 296 0.75 -13.18 -5.24
N VAL A 297 -0.29 -12.49 -5.67
CA VAL A 297 -0.83 -11.30 -4.99
C VAL A 297 -2.34 -11.23 -5.18
N ALA A 298 -3.03 -10.84 -4.13
CA ALA A 298 -4.44 -10.50 -4.13
C ALA A 298 -4.60 -9.11 -3.49
N ALA A 299 -4.16 -8.07 -4.20
CA ALA A 299 -4.36 -6.70 -3.78
C ALA A 299 -5.85 -6.34 -3.92
N PHE A 300 -6.64 -6.70 -2.92
CA PHE A 300 -8.11 -6.65 -2.96
C PHE A 300 -8.68 -5.23 -2.91
N ALA A 301 -7.91 -4.28 -2.38
CA ALA A 301 -8.21 -2.86 -2.35
C ALA A 301 -6.94 -1.99 -2.35
N LEU A 302 -6.70 -1.27 -3.44
CA LEU A 302 -5.64 -0.27 -3.61
C LEU A 302 -6.28 1.12 -3.72
N PRO A 303 -6.36 1.88 -2.62
CA PRO A 303 -6.93 3.22 -2.64
C PRO A 303 -6.02 4.19 -3.38
N GLY A 304 -6.61 5.01 -4.25
CA GLY A 304 -5.90 5.99 -5.04
C GLY A 304 -6.70 7.26 -5.30
N THR A 305 -5.99 8.35 -5.57
CA THR A 305 -6.56 9.61 -6.05
C THR A 305 -7.06 9.52 -7.49
N SER A 306 -6.59 8.49 -8.22
CA SER A 306 -6.96 8.16 -9.58
C SER A 306 -6.77 6.65 -9.83
N ARG A 307 -7.19 6.18 -11.00
CA ARG A 307 -6.82 4.86 -11.54
C ARG A 307 -5.29 4.68 -11.66
N PRO A 308 -4.78 3.44 -11.75
CA PRO A 308 -3.35 3.12 -11.87
C PRO A 308 -2.83 3.32 -13.32
N GLU A 309 -3.49 4.18 -14.08
CA GLU A 309 -3.06 4.62 -15.40
C GLU A 309 -2.22 5.91 -15.22
N GLY A 310 -1.38 6.23 -16.21
CA GLY A 310 -0.41 7.33 -16.13
C GLY A 310 -1.04 8.71 -15.97
N ARG A 311 -0.19 9.71 -15.70
CA ARG A 311 -0.60 11.10 -15.42
C ARG A 311 -1.49 11.68 -16.52
N GLU A 312 -1.18 11.43 -17.78
CA GLU A 312 -1.98 11.95 -18.90
C GLU A 312 -3.37 11.32 -18.98
N ALA A 313 -3.52 10.05 -18.59
CA ALA A 313 -4.83 9.41 -18.49
C ALA A 313 -5.66 10.02 -17.36
N ALA A 314 -5.06 10.20 -16.18
CA ALA A 314 -5.72 10.88 -15.05
C ALA A 314 -6.12 12.31 -15.40
N ARG A 315 -5.27 13.06 -16.11
CA ARG A 315 -5.57 14.41 -16.60
C ARG A 315 -6.77 14.43 -17.55
N LYS A 316 -6.82 13.51 -18.52
CA LYS A 316 -7.95 13.38 -19.46
C LYS A 316 -9.24 12.96 -18.78
N ALA A 317 -9.15 12.14 -17.74
CA ALA A 317 -10.28 11.71 -16.91
C ALA A 317 -10.72 12.77 -15.88
N GLY A 318 -9.97 13.85 -15.70
CA GLY A 318 -10.26 14.88 -14.69
C GLY A 318 -9.95 14.47 -13.25
N THR A 319 -9.18 13.40 -13.04
CA THR A 319 -8.81 12.87 -11.72
C THR A 319 -7.41 13.28 -11.26
N LEU A 320 -6.61 13.90 -12.14
CA LEU A 320 -5.32 14.49 -11.73
C LEU A 320 -5.56 15.70 -10.81
N ILE A 321 -5.01 15.66 -9.60
CA ILE A 321 -5.13 16.75 -8.64
C ILE A 321 -4.08 17.81 -8.96
N GLU A 322 -4.48 19.08 -8.98
CA GLU A 322 -3.56 20.22 -8.97
C GLU A 322 -3.45 20.77 -7.54
N LEU A 323 -2.41 20.38 -6.82
CA LEU A 323 -2.15 20.81 -5.45
C LEU A 323 -1.63 22.25 -5.46
N ALA A 324 -2.40 23.19 -4.91
CA ALA A 324 -2.07 24.61 -4.94
C ALA A 324 -0.78 24.93 -4.14
N ALA A 325 -0.15 26.06 -4.46
CA ALA A 325 1.01 26.56 -3.72
C ALA A 325 0.73 26.66 -2.21
N GLY A 326 1.60 26.08 -1.39
CA GLY A 326 1.44 26.03 0.08
C GLY A 326 0.36 25.07 0.59
N GLN A 327 -0.39 24.40 -0.29
CA GLN A 327 -1.44 23.49 0.12
C GLN A 327 -0.84 22.18 0.65
N THR A 328 -1.47 21.65 1.70
CA THR A 328 -1.19 20.32 2.25
C THR A 328 -2.37 19.38 1.97
N ARG A 329 -2.07 18.12 1.67
CA ARG A 329 -3.03 17.00 1.75
C ARG A 329 -2.47 15.90 2.63
N GLU A 330 -3.37 15.18 3.26
CA GLU A 330 -3.07 14.06 4.15
C GLU A 330 -3.87 12.86 3.67
N PHE A 331 -3.27 11.68 3.77
CA PHE A 331 -3.85 10.42 3.34
C PHE A 331 -3.60 9.40 4.43
N THR A 332 -4.63 8.62 4.80
CA THR A 332 -4.50 7.54 5.78
C THR A 332 -5.24 6.30 5.29
N VAL A 333 -4.58 5.15 5.37
CA VAL A 333 -5.19 3.83 5.16
C VAL A 333 -5.00 3.01 6.42
N HIS A 334 -6.08 2.47 6.96
CA HIS A 334 -6.05 1.55 8.09
C HIS A 334 -6.19 0.11 7.59
N THR A 335 -5.23 -0.76 7.91
CA THR A 335 -5.14 -2.07 7.25
C THR A 335 -4.50 -3.14 8.15
N GLY A 336 -4.79 -4.41 7.90
CA GLY A 336 -4.24 -5.53 8.66
C GLY A 336 -5.17 -6.75 8.72
N VAL A 337 -5.05 -7.53 9.80
CA VAL A 337 -5.97 -8.64 10.11
C VAL A 337 -7.09 -8.14 11.00
N GLU A 338 -8.34 -8.31 10.60
CA GLU A 338 -9.52 -7.97 11.41
C GLU A 338 -9.62 -8.94 12.59
N THR A 339 -9.58 -8.41 13.81
CA THR A 339 -9.84 -9.22 15.00
C THR A 339 -11.33 -9.56 15.05
N THR A 340 -11.69 -10.83 14.96
CA THR A 340 -13.02 -11.27 15.35
C THR A 340 -13.15 -11.02 16.83
N SER A 341 -14.02 -10.10 17.24
CA SER A 341 -14.43 -10.04 18.64
C SER A 341 -15.06 -11.39 18.97
N SER A 342 -14.32 -12.24 19.67
CA SER A 342 -14.95 -13.35 20.38
C SER A 342 -15.91 -12.68 21.34
N THR A 343 -17.20 -12.79 21.04
CA THR A 343 -18.24 -12.54 22.03
C THR A 343 -17.85 -13.44 23.18
N ARG A 344 -17.40 -12.81 24.28
CA ARG A 344 -17.18 -13.47 25.55
C ARG A 344 -18.55 -13.99 25.95
N ALA A 345 -18.87 -15.21 25.53
CA ALA A 345 -20.08 -15.89 25.90
C ALA A 345 -20.09 -15.89 27.43
N ASP A 346 -21.17 -15.33 27.98
CA ASP A 346 -21.51 -15.43 29.38
C ASP A 346 -21.41 -16.90 29.80
N LEU A 347 -20.32 -17.23 30.49
CA LEU A 347 -20.33 -18.36 31.41
C LEU A 347 -21.12 -17.87 32.62
N GLU A 348 -22.44 -17.93 32.49
CA GLU A 348 -23.30 -18.25 33.62
C GLU A 348 -22.80 -19.61 34.15
N GLU A 349 -22.12 -19.59 35.29
CA GLU A 349 -22.04 -20.77 36.15
C GLU A 349 -22.99 -20.54 37.34
N ASP A 350 -23.90 -21.50 37.46
CA ASP A 350 -24.89 -21.74 38.52
C ASP A 350 -24.32 -21.74 39.95
#